data_AF-A0A9X2EPK2-F1
#
_entry.id   AF-A0A9X2EPK2-F1
#
_cell.length_a   1.000
_cell.length_b   1.000
_cell.length_c   1.000
_cell.angle_alpha   90.00
_cell.angle_beta   90.00
_cell.angle_gamma   90.00
#
_symmetry.space_group_name_H-M   'P 1'
#
loop_
_entity.id
_entity.type
_entity.pdbx_description
1 polymer ?
#
loop_
_entity_poly.entity_id
_entity_poly.type
_entity_poly.pdbx_seq_one_letter_code
_entity_poly.pdbx_strand_id
1 'polypeptide(L)'
;MALSKRLGSSLSVFFAAMIGAPSAVAENCYILVHGHGVEGHITSVSDNGNLVQPALDYWSDAVFDEYSNSDFIEQLLVDGGNYGVVGYNSTDEGEYPYWHDETAGEIARQIVEVRAGQGDRFEHSNQCSSDDIFWIIAHSQGAAQMMYIAGNAVEGSPYYNRAYNQLDSNIEIQEVEKCSTTWYGSKTCKTVEKEVRVAGLSENYSVSVDFDAAINGVAAIFTTGGAITGTEGVDRICNGSWYDDLVNSLFLGRECSAVRYMQTNDVYTVRNYVGTNLGAPVYTIGGYAGFPGVESATSMLLNGEDDGYINLASQMNCSGSAKRNLWSNLKEYETLFGVAYGSAVFSCDNDSKGTARSYNLASIYTDHDAQRNGGIFSPAYDSIPDGLDCGSGKNSAGRISACTN
;
A
#
# COMPACT_ATOMS: atom_id res chain seq x y z
N MET A 1 -40.60 -15.66 75.13
CA MET A 1 -39.59 -15.03 74.28
C MET A 1 -39.12 -16.04 73.25
N ALA A 2 -39.27 -15.69 71.97
CA ALA A 2 -38.63 -16.19 70.74
C ALA A 2 -38.51 -17.73 70.50
N LEU A 3 -39.24 -18.30 69.54
CA LEU A 3 -38.93 -18.43 68.09
C LEU A 3 -37.98 -19.63 67.78
N SER A 4 -38.45 -20.68 67.07
CA SER A 4 -38.27 -20.88 65.60
C SER A 4 -37.07 -21.81 65.31
N LYS A 5 -37.01 -22.73 64.35
CA LYS A 5 -37.90 -23.35 63.34
C LYS A 5 -37.15 -24.58 62.81
N ARG A 6 -37.91 -25.50 62.24
CA ARG A 6 -37.53 -26.67 61.43
C ARG A 6 -36.77 -26.28 60.14
N LEU A 7 -36.09 -27.26 59.55
CA LEU A 7 -36.03 -27.69 58.12
C LEU A 7 -34.64 -28.33 57.89
N GLY A 8 -34.43 -29.43 57.17
CA GLY A 8 -35.21 -30.09 56.13
C GLY A 8 -34.27 -30.48 54.99
N SER A 9 -34.07 -31.78 54.81
CA SER A 9 -33.68 -32.53 53.61
C SER A 9 -33.38 -31.75 52.32
N SER A 10 -32.24 -32.04 51.67
CA SER A 10 -32.17 -32.65 50.32
C SER A 10 -30.75 -32.53 49.72
N LEU A 11 -30.15 -33.68 49.39
CA LEU A 11 -28.90 -33.79 48.65
C LEU A 11 -29.26 -34.05 47.18
N SER A 12 -29.26 -33.00 46.36
CA SER A 12 -29.42 -33.12 44.90
C SER A 12 -28.05 -33.15 44.23
N VAL A 13 -27.74 -34.28 43.60
CA VAL A 13 -26.58 -34.47 42.73
C VAL A 13 -26.80 -33.66 41.46
N PHE A 14 -26.05 -32.58 41.27
CA PHE A 14 -25.93 -31.88 40.00
C PHE A 14 -24.87 -32.59 39.13
N PHE A 15 -25.32 -33.38 38.15
CA PHE A 15 -24.50 -33.74 37.00
C PHE A 15 -24.60 -32.57 36.01
N ALA A 16 -23.62 -31.67 36.03
CA ALA A 16 -23.46 -30.67 34.99
C ALA A 16 -22.88 -31.35 33.75
N ALA A 17 -23.70 -31.46 32.70
CA ALA A 17 -23.24 -31.81 31.37
C ALA A 17 -22.37 -30.65 30.85
N MET A 18 -21.05 -30.81 30.90
CA MET A 18 -20.13 -30.04 30.08
C MET A 18 -20.27 -30.51 28.64
N ILE A 19 -21.27 -29.97 27.94
CA ILE A 19 -21.27 -29.94 26.47
C ILE A 19 -20.19 -28.92 26.12
N GLY A 20 -19.02 -29.40 25.70
CA GLY A 20 -17.99 -28.52 25.15
C GLY A 20 -18.60 -27.74 23.99
N ALA A 21 -18.58 -26.40 24.08
CA ALA A 21 -18.83 -25.58 22.92
C ALA A 21 -17.78 -25.96 21.86
N PRO A 22 -18.17 -26.17 20.59
CA PRO A 22 -17.18 -26.24 19.53
C PRO A 22 -16.38 -24.94 19.58
N SER A 23 -15.07 -25.04 19.73
CA SER A 23 -14.18 -23.92 19.49
C SER A 23 -14.46 -23.47 18.05
N ALA A 24 -14.99 -22.27 17.85
CA ALA A 24 -14.98 -21.67 16.53
C ALA A 24 -13.51 -21.64 16.09
N VAL A 25 -13.20 -22.30 14.98
CA VAL A 25 -11.88 -22.20 14.37
C VAL A 25 -11.81 -20.80 13.78
N ALA A 26 -10.80 -20.02 14.15
CA ALA A 26 -10.59 -18.69 13.59
C ALA A 26 -10.53 -18.80 12.07
N GLU A 27 -11.34 -18.02 11.36
CA GLU A 27 -11.30 -17.94 9.90
C GLU A 27 -10.30 -16.86 9.47
N ASN A 28 -9.82 -16.92 8.23
CA ASN A 28 -9.04 -15.82 7.66
C ASN A 28 -9.98 -14.64 7.37
N CYS A 29 -9.62 -13.44 7.83
CA CYS A 29 -10.26 -12.18 7.45
C CYS A 29 -9.25 -11.31 6.67
N TYR A 30 -9.62 -10.92 5.46
CA TYR A 30 -8.81 -10.08 4.58
C TYR A 30 -9.33 -8.64 4.57
N ILE A 31 -8.53 -7.68 5.03
CA ILE A 31 -8.88 -6.26 5.04
C ILE A 31 -8.28 -5.58 3.82
N LEU A 32 -9.12 -5.05 2.94
CA LEU A 32 -8.75 -4.52 1.62
C LEU A 32 -8.63 -2.99 1.66
N VAL A 33 -7.46 -2.46 1.30
CA VAL A 33 -7.15 -1.00 1.31
C VAL A 33 -6.87 -0.52 -0.12
N HIS A 34 -7.81 0.23 -0.69
CA HIS A 34 -7.77 0.65 -2.10
C HIS A 34 -6.65 1.65 -2.39
N GLY A 35 -6.39 1.85 -3.70
CA GLY A 35 -5.43 2.80 -4.22
C GLY A 35 -6.03 4.18 -4.54
N HIS A 36 -5.30 4.96 -5.34
CA HIS A 36 -5.70 6.30 -5.76
C HIS A 36 -6.92 6.29 -6.71
N GLY A 37 -7.70 7.37 -6.68
CA GLY A 37 -8.78 7.64 -7.65
C GLY A 37 -10.14 7.18 -7.18
N VAL A 38 -10.28 6.85 -5.90
CA VAL A 38 -11.50 6.28 -5.32
C VAL A 38 -12.06 7.22 -4.27
N GLU A 39 -13.34 7.55 -4.42
CA GLU A 39 -14.13 8.22 -3.38
C GLU A 39 -14.61 7.16 -2.37
N GLY A 40 -13.68 6.42 -1.76
CA GLY A 40 -14.03 5.22 -0.98
C GLY A 40 -14.79 5.50 0.32
N HIS A 41 -14.77 6.75 0.77
CA HIS A 41 -15.45 7.20 1.98
C HIS A 41 -16.98 7.33 1.85
N ILE A 42 -17.53 7.29 0.63
CA ILE A 42 -18.97 7.44 0.41
C ILE A 42 -19.66 6.09 0.19
N THR A 43 -20.90 6.00 0.68
CA THR A 43 -21.90 5.04 0.21
C THR A 43 -23.16 5.82 -0.13
N SER A 44 -23.79 5.50 -1.26
CA SER A 44 -25.01 6.18 -1.68
C SER A 44 -25.92 5.25 -2.47
N VAL A 45 -27.16 5.65 -2.70
CA VAL A 45 -28.08 4.92 -3.58
C VAL A 45 -28.20 5.73 -4.87
N SER A 46 -27.84 5.13 -5.99
CA SER A 46 -28.00 5.72 -7.33
C SER A 46 -29.47 5.98 -7.66
N ASP A 47 -29.71 6.82 -8.67
CA ASP A 47 -31.07 7.12 -9.18
C ASP A 47 -31.86 5.86 -9.60
N ASN A 48 -31.15 4.77 -9.88
CA ASN A 48 -31.69 3.49 -10.32
C ASN A 48 -32.02 2.55 -9.15
N GLY A 49 -31.78 2.99 -7.91
CA GLY A 49 -31.98 2.20 -6.70
C GLY A 49 -30.82 1.26 -6.34
N ASN A 50 -29.72 1.26 -7.10
CA ASN A 50 -28.55 0.45 -6.79
C ASN A 50 -27.65 1.16 -5.78
N LEU A 51 -27.14 0.41 -4.79
CA LEU A 51 -26.13 0.91 -3.87
C LEU A 51 -24.81 1.17 -4.62
N VAL A 52 -24.17 2.30 -4.33
CA VAL A 52 -22.89 2.75 -4.87
C VAL A 52 -21.89 2.68 -3.74
N GLN A 53 -20.87 1.84 -3.90
CA GLN A 53 -19.90 1.51 -2.85
C GLN A 53 -18.49 1.53 -3.43
N PRO A 54 -17.94 2.72 -3.78
CA PRO A 54 -16.76 2.81 -4.65
C PRO A 54 -15.54 2.06 -4.14
N ALA A 55 -15.36 1.95 -2.82
CA ALA A 55 -14.27 1.18 -2.24
C ALA A 55 -14.44 -0.34 -2.45
N LEU A 56 -15.66 -0.87 -2.34
CA LEU A 56 -15.95 -2.29 -2.60
C LEU A 56 -15.87 -2.57 -4.10
N ASP A 57 -16.50 -1.73 -4.91
CA ASP A 57 -16.53 -1.83 -6.38
C ASP A 57 -15.09 -1.81 -6.95
N TYR A 58 -14.17 -1.08 -6.32
CA TYR A 58 -12.75 -1.07 -6.68
C TYR A 58 -12.12 -2.47 -6.72
N TRP A 59 -12.55 -3.38 -5.86
CA TRP A 59 -11.98 -4.73 -5.72
C TRP A 59 -12.79 -5.80 -6.47
N SER A 60 -14.10 -5.60 -6.62
CA SER A 60 -14.98 -6.56 -7.32
C SER A 60 -15.07 -6.32 -8.82
N ASP A 61 -14.84 -5.08 -9.29
CA ASP A 61 -15.13 -4.70 -10.67
C ASP A 61 -13.88 -4.59 -11.54
N ALA A 62 -13.91 -5.29 -12.66
CA ALA A 62 -12.94 -5.12 -13.73
C ALA A 62 -13.26 -3.89 -14.58
N VAL A 63 -12.31 -2.94 -14.60
CA VAL A 63 -12.46 -1.67 -15.34
C VAL A 63 -12.06 -1.81 -16.83
N PHE A 64 -11.35 -2.88 -17.19
CA PHE A 64 -10.91 -3.13 -18.57
C PHE A 64 -11.58 -4.37 -19.14
N ASP A 65 -12.00 -4.30 -20.40
CA ASP A 65 -12.65 -5.41 -21.11
C ASP A 65 -11.82 -6.70 -21.11
N GLU A 66 -10.48 -6.57 -21.13
CA GLU A 66 -9.53 -7.70 -21.05
C GLU A 66 -9.63 -8.48 -19.74
N TYR A 67 -10.07 -7.83 -18.66
CA TYR A 67 -10.29 -8.45 -17.35
C TYR A 67 -11.77 -8.64 -17.05
N SER A 68 -12.66 -8.50 -18.04
CA SER A 68 -14.09 -8.69 -17.83
C SER A 68 -14.37 -10.05 -17.15
N ASN A 69 -15.20 -10.02 -16.11
CA ASN A 69 -15.54 -11.15 -15.24
C ASN A 69 -14.43 -11.62 -14.26
N SER A 70 -13.37 -10.84 -14.06
CA SER A 70 -12.43 -11.09 -12.96
C SER A 70 -12.81 -10.28 -11.72
N ASP A 71 -12.93 -10.97 -10.58
CA ASP A 71 -13.19 -10.40 -9.26
C ASP A 71 -12.02 -10.78 -8.34
N PHE A 72 -11.41 -9.79 -7.66
CA PHE A 72 -10.29 -10.04 -6.76
C PHE A 72 -10.71 -10.78 -5.50
N ILE A 73 -11.86 -10.39 -4.95
CA ILE A 73 -12.42 -10.90 -3.71
C ILE A 73 -12.83 -12.36 -3.92
N GLU A 74 -13.51 -12.68 -5.02
CA GLU A 74 -13.86 -14.07 -5.36
C GLU A 74 -12.62 -14.97 -5.42
N GLN A 75 -11.53 -14.46 -6.01
CA GLN A 75 -10.29 -15.21 -6.16
C GLN A 75 -9.47 -15.31 -4.87
N LEU A 76 -9.55 -14.28 -4.01
CA LEU A 76 -8.93 -14.28 -2.69
C LEU A 76 -9.61 -15.27 -1.74
N LEU A 77 -10.93 -15.39 -1.84
CA LEU A 77 -11.77 -16.25 -1.02
C LEU A 77 -12.02 -17.65 -1.62
N VAL A 78 -11.20 -18.07 -2.59
CA VAL A 78 -11.36 -19.37 -3.27
C VAL A 78 -11.36 -20.57 -2.29
N ASP A 79 -10.62 -20.43 -1.19
CA ASP A 79 -10.51 -21.43 -0.12
C ASP A 79 -11.34 -21.05 1.13
N GLY A 80 -12.22 -20.05 1.00
CA GLY A 80 -13.05 -19.51 2.07
C GLY A 80 -12.43 -18.33 2.83
N GLY A 81 -13.18 -17.82 3.81
CA GLY A 81 -12.79 -16.69 4.66
C GLY A 81 -13.78 -15.53 4.60
N ASN A 82 -13.44 -14.50 5.38
CA ASN A 82 -14.15 -13.25 5.52
C ASN A 82 -13.32 -12.10 4.94
N TYR A 83 -13.94 -10.96 4.71
CA TYR A 83 -13.22 -9.76 4.32
C TYR A 83 -13.86 -8.51 4.91
N GLY A 84 -13.10 -7.43 4.92
CA GLY A 84 -13.60 -6.09 5.16
C GLY A 84 -12.92 -5.13 4.21
N VAL A 85 -13.60 -4.06 3.83
CA VAL A 85 -13.09 -3.05 2.91
C VAL A 85 -12.89 -1.74 3.68
N VAL A 86 -11.73 -1.14 3.48
CA VAL A 86 -11.45 0.21 3.97
C VAL A 86 -11.70 1.20 2.84
N GLY A 87 -12.50 2.22 3.11
CA GLY A 87 -12.78 3.29 2.16
C GLY A 87 -12.36 4.65 2.67
N TYR A 88 -11.46 5.33 1.97
CA TYR A 88 -11.01 6.69 2.30
C TYR A 88 -11.06 7.57 1.04
N ASN A 89 -10.94 8.89 1.21
CA ASN A 89 -10.85 9.77 0.04
C ASN A 89 -9.44 9.72 -0.56
N SER A 90 -9.33 9.15 -1.76
CA SER A 90 -8.08 9.03 -2.51
C SER A 90 -8.16 9.69 -3.89
N THR A 91 -9.17 10.54 -4.13
CA THR A 91 -9.36 11.19 -5.43
C THR A 91 -8.38 12.32 -5.65
N ASP A 92 -8.30 12.80 -6.89
CA ASP A 92 -7.46 13.95 -7.24
C ASP A 92 -7.91 15.21 -6.50
N GLU A 93 -9.22 15.37 -6.25
CA GLU A 93 -9.79 16.52 -5.53
C GLU A 93 -9.54 16.47 -4.02
N GLY A 94 -9.30 15.27 -3.46
CA GLY A 94 -8.98 15.12 -2.04
C GLY A 94 -7.59 15.66 -1.69
N GLU A 95 -6.62 15.51 -2.59
CA GLU A 95 -5.22 15.96 -2.45
C GLU A 95 -4.55 15.62 -1.10
N TYR A 96 -5.02 14.57 -0.42
CA TYR A 96 -4.53 14.22 0.91
C TYR A 96 -3.25 13.38 0.82
N PRO A 97 -2.18 13.76 1.54
CA PRO A 97 -1.00 12.93 1.66
C PRO A 97 -1.28 11.63 2.42
N TYR A 98 -0.38 10.65 2.29
CA TYR A 98 -0.52 9.35 2.97
C TYR A 98 -0.33 9.40 4.49
N TRP A 99 0.05 10.53 5.07
CA TRP A 99 0.14 10.71 6.52
C TRP A 99 -1.08 11.43 7.11
N HIS A 100 -2.06 11.80 6.26
CA HIS A 100 -3.17 12.64 6.65
C HIS A 100 -4.17 11.93 7.57
N ASP A 101 -4.89 12.66 8.42
CA ASP A 101 -5.89 12.05 9.32
C ASP A 101 -7.10 11.50 8.54
N GLU A 102 -7.47 12.14 7.45
CA GLU A 102 -8.51 11.73 6.50
C GLU A 102 -8.05 10.59 5.56
N THR A 103 -6.78 10.18 5.64
CA THR A 103 -6.23 9.02 4.92
C THR A 103 -5.75 7.97 5.90
N ALA A 104 -4.50 8.03 6.36
CA ALA A 104 -3.95 7.07 7.32
C ALA A 104 -4.75 6.98 8.61
N GLY A 105 -5.26 8.12 9.11
CA GLY A 105 -6.12 8.13 10.28
C GLY A 105 -7.42 7.35 10.07
N GLU A 106 -8.09 7.62 8.95
CA GLU A 106 -9.34 6.99 8.52
C GLU A 106 -9.18 5.49 8.26
N ILE A 107 -8.11 5.12 7.57
CA ILE A 107 -7.76 3.73 7.33
C ILE A 107 -7.58 2.98 8.66
N ALA A 108 -6.80 3.55 9.59
CA ALA A 108 -6.53 2.90 10.86
C ALA A 108 -7.79 2.72 11.72
N ARG A 109 -8.66 3.74 11.78
CA ARG A 109 -9.93 3.66 12.53
C ARG A 109 -10.85 2.58 11.97
N GLN A 110 -10.99 2.48 10.64
CA GLN A 110 -11.78 1.41 10.02
C GLN A 110 -11.18 0.02 10.23
N ILE A 111 -9.84 -0.13 10.16
CA ILE A 111 -9.19 -1.41 10.48
C ILE A 111 -9.55 -1.85 11.91
N VAL A 112 -9.52 -0.94 12.89
CA VAL A 112 -9.91 -1.25 14.28
C VAL A 112 -11.37 -1.71 14.36
N GLU A 113 -12.29 -1.06 13.65
CA GLU A 113 -13.72 -1.42 13.62
C GLU A 113 -13.97 -2.79 12.98
N VAL A 114 -13.38 -3.04 11.81
CA VAL A 114 -13.46 -4.34 11.11
C VAL A 114 -12.93 -5.45 12.01
N ARG A 115 -11.77 -5.23 12.64
CA ARG A 115 -11.14 -6.20 13.54
C ARG A 115 -11.90 -6.42 14.84
N ALA A 116 -12.73 -5.47 15.26
CA ALA A 116 -13.63 -5.64 16.39
C ALA A 116 -14.94 -6.36 16.01
N GLY A 117 -15.10 -6.80 14.75
CA GLY A 117 -16.32 -7.43 14.24
C GLY A 117 -17.49 -6.45 14.11
N GLN A 118 -17.23 -5.15 13.99
CA GLN A 118 -18.28 -4.13 13.83
C GLN A 118 -18.74 -3.98 12.37
N GLY A 119 -18.06 -4.67 11.45
CA GLY A 119 -18.27 -4.59 10.02
C GLY A 119 -17.49 -3.46 9.38
N ASP A 120 -17.61 -3.35 8.06
CA ASP A 120 -16.83 -2.44 7.22
C ASP A 120 -17.70 -1.38 6.52
N ARG A 121 -18.92 -1.15 7.02
CA ARG A 121 -19.99 -0.27 6.49
C ARG A 121 -20.47 -0.55 5.06
N PHE A 122 -19.99 -1.61 4.39
CA PHE A 122 -20.41 -1.99 3.04
C PHE A 122 -21.37 -3.21 3.07
N GLU A 123 -22.23 -3.32 2.05
CA GLU A 123 -23.20 -4.41 1.92
C GLU A 123 -22.58 -5.61 1.20
N HIS A 124 -22.22 -6.64 1.95
CA HIS A 124 -21.77 -7.94 1.45
C HIS A 124 -21.96 -9.06 2.50
N SER A 125 -21.83 -10.33 2.08
CA SER A 125 -22.18 -11.50 2.90
C SER A 125 -21.12 -12.02 3.86
N ASN A 126 -19.84 -11.67 3.63
CA ASN A 126 -18.68 -12.27 4.32
C ASN A 126 -17.97 -11.21 5.16
N GLN A 127 -18.55 -10.88 6.31
CA GLN A 127 -18.02 -9.88 7.25
C GLN A 127 -17.07 -10.52 8.26
N CYS A 128 -16.02 -9.80 8.65
CA CYS A 128 -15.06 -10.31 9.63
C CYS A 128 -15.62 -10.36 11.06
N SER A 129 -15.11 -11.32 11.82
CA SER A 129 -15.37 -11.49 13.26
C SER A 129 -14.14 -11.13 14.08
N SER A 130 -14.33 -10.75 15.35
CA SER A 130 -13.22 -10.37 16.24
C SER A 130 -12.22 -11.51 16.53
N ASP A 131 -12.64 -12.75 16.31
CA ASP A 131 -11.84 -13.95 16.58
C ASP A 131 -11.09 -14.44 15.32
N ASP A 132 -11.20 -13.74 14.19
CA ASP A 132 -10.55 -14.10 12.92
C ASP A 132 -9.03 -13.85 12.94
N ILE A 133 -8.32 -14.47 12.00
CA ILE A 133 -6.93 -14.17 11.67
C ILE A 133 -6.91 -13.06 10.63
N PHE A 134 -6.38 -11.90 11.00
CA PHE A 134 -6.43 -10.71 10.15
C PHE A 134 -5.22 -10.59 9.24
N TRP A 135 -5.49 -10.38 7.96
CA TRP A 135 -4.54 -10.09 6.90
C TRP A 135 -4.93 -8.77 6.26
N ILE A 136 -3.98 -7.93 5.86
CA ILE A 136 -4.29 -6.69 5.14
C ILE A 136 -3.77 -6.81 3.71
N ILE A 137 -4.56 -6.41 2.72
CA ILE A 137 -4.15 -6.33 1.31
C ILE A 137 -4.29 -4.88 0.88
N ALA A 138 -3.19 -4.31 0.42
CA ALA A 138 -3.13 -2.92 0.00
C ALA A 138 -2.65 -2.80 -1.45
N HIS A 139 -3.32 -1.95 -2.23
CA HIS A 139 -3.00 -1.75 -3.64
C HIS A 139 -2.57 -0.31 -3.92
N SER A 140 -1.60 -0.13 -4.82
CA SER A 140 -1.19 1.19 -5.33
C SER A 140 -0.85 2.19 -4.21
N GLN A 141 -1.52 3.36 -4.16
CA GLN A 141 -1.35 4.33 -3.06
C GLN A 141 -1.64 3.72 -1.67
N GLY A 142 -2.58 2.78 -1.55
CA GLY A 142 -2.90 2.09 -0.31
C GLY A 142 -1.68 1.38 0.30
N ALA A 143 -0.71 0.95 -0.52
CA ALA A 143 0.53 0.37 -0.01
C ALA A 143 1.41 1.39 0.72
N ALA A 144 1.50 2.63 0.22
CA ALA A 144 2.21 3.70 0.92
C ALA A 144 1.50 4.07 2.24
N GLN A 145 0.16 4.10 2.24
CA GLN A 145 -0.64 4.28 3.45
C GLN A 145 -0.32 3.20 4.51
N MET A 146 -0.36 1.93 4.10
CA MET A 146 -0.09 0.82 5.02
C MET A 146 1.35 0.78 5.51
N MET A 147 2.31 1.19 4.69
CA MET A 147 3.70 1.34 5.13
C MET A 147 3.85 2.45 6.17
N TYR A 148 3.19 3.61 5.97
CA TYR A 148 3.18 4.68 6.96
C TYR A 148 2.54 4.24 8.28
N ILE A 149 1.36 3.62 8.23
CA ILE A 149 0.63 3.14 9.41
C ILE A 149 1.44 2.07 10.14
N ALA A 150 1.89 1.01 9.44
CA ALA A 150 2.64 -0.08 10.05
C ALA A 150 4.00 0.38 10.59
N GLY A 151 4.68 1.30 9.91
CA GLY A 151 5.92 1.90 10.37
C GLY A 151 5.78 2.81 11.58
N ASN A 152 4.55 3.25 11.88
CA ASN A 152 4.24 4.10 13.02
C ASN A 152 3.31 3.46 14.06
N ALA A 153 3.10 2.15 13.96
CA ALA A 153 2.38 1.33 14.93
C ALA A 153 3.29 0.77 16.04
N VAL A 154 4.60 1.07 16.03
CA VAL A 154 5.58 0.53 16.98
C VAL A 154 6.14 1.65 17.85
N GLU A 155 6.13 1.46 19.17
CA GLU A 155 6.69 2.43 20.11
C GLU A 155 8.15 2.76 19.76
N GLY A 156 8.47 4.06 19.74
CA GLY A 156 9.78 4.57 19.36
C GLY A 156 9.93 4.89 17.87
N SER A 157 8.89 4.67 17.04
CA SER A 157 8.85 5.27 15.71
C SER A 157 8.77 6.79 15.80
N PRO A 158 9.27 7.54 14.79
CA PRO A 158 9.26 9.01 14.81
C PRO A 158 7.85 9.61 14.96
N TYR A 159 6.83 8.94 14.42
CA TYR A 159 5.45 9.40 14.39
C TYR A 159 4.49 8.39 15.04
N TYR A 160 4.95 7.72 16.10
CA TYR A 160 4.18 6.66 16.78
C TYR A 160 2.76 7.09 17.11
N ASN A 161 1.78 6.34 16.59
CA ASN A 161 0.34 6.59 16.77
C ASN A 161 -0.09 8.01 16.37
N ARG A 162 0.44 8.53 15.25
CA ARG A 162 0.13 9.88 14.75
C ARG A 162 -0.18 9.92 13.26
N ALA A 163 -1.34 10.46 12.94
CA ALA A 163 -1.61 11.08 11.65
C ALA A 163 -1.42 12.61 11.76
N TYR A 164 -1.56 13.34 10.66
CA TYR A 164 -1.33 14.78 10.64
C TYR A 164 -2.31 15.52 9.73
N ASN A 165 -2.86 16.65 10.18
CA ASN A 165 -3.64 17.57 9.33
C ASN A 165 -2.75 18.49 8.46
N GLN A 166 -1.51 18.08 8.25
CA GLN A 166 -0.51 18.80 7.48
C GLN A 166 -0.59 18.32 6.02
N LEU A 167 -0.90 19.23 5.10
CA LEU A 167 -1.07 18.89 3.68
C LEU A 167 0.24 18.83 2.89
N ASP A 168 1.37 19.29 3.44
CA ASP A 168 2.64 19.34 2.72
C ASP A 168 3.80 19.24 3.69
N SER A 169 5.01 18.93 3.21
CA SER A 169 6.18 18.78 4.07
C SER A 169 6.61 20.10 4.74
N ASN A 170 7.47 19.99 5.75
CA ASN A 170 8.08 21.15 6.38
C ASN A 170 8.94 21.98 5.40
N ILE A 171 9.10 23.26 5.75
CA ILE A 171 9.91 24.24 5.03
C ILE A 171 10.99 24.78 5.96
N GLU A 172 12.22 24.83 5.47
CA GLU A 172 13.37 25.37 6.20
C GLU A 172 14.12 26.41 5.35
N ILE A 173 14.77 27.37 6.01
CA ILE A 173 15.72 28.27 5.37
C ILE A 173 17.10 27.61 5.40
N GLN A 174 17.68 27.37 4.24
CA GLN A 174 19.01 26.80 4.10
C GLN A 174 19.93 27.68 3.27
N GLU A 175 21.21 27.68 3.60
CA GLU A 175 22.26 28.27 2.78
C GLU A 175 22.56 27.37 1.59
N VAL A 176 22.23 27.82 0.37
CA VAL A 176 22.48 27.09 -0.87
C VAL A 176 23.52 27.82 -1.73
N GLU A 177 24.43 27.05 -2.33
CA GLU A 177 25.42 27.60 -3.25
C GLU A 177 24.78 27.80 -4.64
N LYS A 178 24.65 29.07 -5.07
CA LYS A 178 24.17 29.42 -6.40
C LYS A 178 25.33 29.79 -7.30
N CYS A 179 25.58 28.94 -8.29
CA CYS A 179 26.60 29.16 -9.29
C CYS A 179 26.02 29.74 -10.59
N SER A 180 26.67 30.74 -11.17
CA SER A 180 26.42 31.22 -12.52
C SER A 180 27.65 30.97 -13.39
N THR A 181 27.41 30.57 -14.63
CA THR A 181 28.47 30.39 -15.63
C THR A 181 28.35 31.52 -16.66
N THR A 182 29.43 32.26 -16.89
CA THR A 182 29.46 33.26 -17.97
C THR A 182 29.55 32.58 -19.34
N TRP A 183 29.22 33.31 -20.40
CA TRP A 183 29.24 32.79 -21.78
C TRP A 183 30.63 32.32 -22.27
N TYR A 184 31.71 32.71 -21.58
CA TYR A 184 33.08 32.28 -21.84
C TYR A 184 33.59 31.22 -20.84
N GLY A 185 32.69 30.60 -20.05
CA GLY A 185 32.98 29.42 -19.24
C GLY A 185 33.47 29.69 -17.80
N SER A 186 33.52 30.93 -17.33
CA SER A 186 33.88 31.19 -15.92
C SER A 186 32.69 30.93 -15.00
N LYS A 187 32.86 30.02 -14.03
CA LYS A 187 31.85 29.70 -13.00
C LYS A 187 32.10 30.54 -11.75
N THR A 188 31.11 31.32 -11.33
CA THR A 188 31.14 32.10 -10.08
C THR A 188 30.01 31.60 -9.18
N CYS A 189 30.35 31.20 -7.95
CA CYS A 189 29.38 30.70 -6.98
C CYS A 189 29.23 31.69 -5.81
N LYS A 190 28.00 31.82 -5.30
CA LYS A 190 27.70 32.58 -4.08
C LYS A 190 26.72 31.81 -3.21
N THR A 191 26.96 31.79 -1.91
CA THR A 191 25.99 31.27 -0.94
C THR A 191 24.83 32.24 -0.82
N VAL A 192 23.61 31.73 -0.89
CA VAL A 192 22.37 32.49 -0.70
C VAL A 192 21.45 31.70 0.22
N GLU A 193 20.74 32.38 1.10
CA GLU A 193 19.65 31.76 1.85
C GLU A 193 18.48 31.48 0.90
N LYS A 194 17.92 30.29 0.99
CA LYS A 194 16.76 29.86 0.21
C LYS A 194 15.83 29.05 1.08
N GLU A 195 14.54 29.26 0.86
CA GLU A 195 13.49 28.41 1.38
C GLU A 195 13.48 27.06 0.64
N VAL A 196 13.64 25.96 1.38
CA VAL A 196 13.73 24.60 0.85
C VAL A 196 12.75 23.71 1.60
N ARG A 197 12.04 22.84 0.86
CA ARG A 197 11.22 21.79 1.48
C ARG A 197 12.11 20.67 1.99
N VAL A 198 11.80 20.18 3.18
CA VAL A 198 12.49 19.07 3.83
C VAL A 198 11.48 18.04 4.29
N ALA A 199 11.93 16.78 4.39
CA ALA A 199 11.10 15.75 5.00
C ALA A 199 10.87 16.08 6.48
N GLY A 200 9.61 15.95 6.92
CA GLY A 200 9.25 16.19 8.31
C GLY A 200 7.80 16.65 8.46
N LEU A 201 7.15 16.15 9.51
CA LEU A 201 5.81 16.56 9.93
C LEU A 201 5.91 17.34 11.24
N SER A 202 5.11 18.38 11.38
CA SER A 202 5.11 19.26 12.54
C SER A 202 4.07 18.80 13.55
N GLU A 203 4.50 18.68 14.81
CA GLU A 203 3.66 18.31 15.94
C GLU A 203 2.44 19.20 16.13
N ASN A 204 2.49 20.45 15.64
CA ASN A 204 1.37 21.38 15.68
C ASN A 204 0.15 20.90 14.88
N TYR A 205 0.35 19.99 13.92
CA TYR A 205 -0.71 19.41 13.11
C TYR A 205 -0.99 17.94 13.45
N SER A 206 -0.34 17.40 14.49
CA SER A 206 -0.48 15.99 14.85
C SER A 206 -1.89 15.68 15.34
N VAL A 207 -2.38 14.51 14.94
CA VAL A 207 -3.63 13.91 15.39
C VAL A 207 -3.31 12.53 15.96
N SER A 208 -3.76 12.27 17.19
CA SER A 208 -3.56 10.97 17.83
C SER A 208 -4.46 9.93 17.15
N VAL A 209 -3.84 8.90 16.58
CA VAL A 209 -4.53 7.77 15.96
C VAL A 209 -3.89 6.48 16.43
N ASP A 210 -4.70 5.50 16.83
CA ASP A 210 -4.19 4.23 17.38
C ASP A 210 -3.75 3.26 16.27
N PHE A 211 -2.61 3.55 15.64
CA PHE A 211 -2.00 2.67 14.63
C PHE A 211 -1.55 1.34 15.23
N ASP A 212 -1.10 1.32 16.49
CA ASP A 212 -0.83 0.07 17.21
C ASP A 212 -2.09 -0.78 17.27
N ALA A 213 -3.23 -0.27 17.76
CA ALA A 213 -4.47 -1.05 17.77
C ALA A 213 -4.90 -1.55 16.38
N ALA A 214 -4.70 -0.74 15.33
CA ALA A 214 -5.01 -1.15 13.97
C ALA A 214 -4.14 -2.33 13.50
N ILE A 215 -2.84 -2.34 13.82
CA ILE A 215 -1.86 -3.28 13.25
C ILE A 215 -1.51 -4.45 14.19
N ASN A 216 -1.62 -4.27 15.50
CA ASN A 216 -1.24 -5.25 16.50
C ASN A 216 -2.04 -6.55 16.33
N GLY A 217 -1.36 -7.66 16.10
CA GLY A 217 -2.02 -8.96 15.88
C GLY A 217 -2.49 -9.21 14.44
N VAL A 218 -2.23 -8.29 13.50
CA VAL A 218 -2.33 -8.58 12.05
C VAL A 218 -1.22 -9.57 11.68
N ALA A 219 -1.59 -10.67 11.01
CA ALA A 219 -0.68 -11.74 10.64
C ALA A 219 0.35 -11.27 9.60
N ALA A 220 -0.12 -10.58 8.55
CA ALA A 220 0.71 -9.91 7.57
C ALA A 220 -0.04 -8.84 6.78
N ILE A 221 0.72 -7.94 6.16
CA ILE A 221 0.25 -6.98 5.16
C ILE A 221 0.82 -7.39 3.82
N PHE A 222 -0.01 -7.60 2.82
CA PHE A 222 0.38 -7.80 1.43
C PHE A 222 0.20 -6.50 0.66
N THR A 223 1.23 -6.05 -0.06
CA THR A 223 1.11 -4.91 -0.96
C THR A 223 1.23 -5.39 -2.40
N THR A 224 0.36 -4.90 -3.28
CA THR A 224 0.44 -5.18 -4.72
C THR A 224 0.45 -3.85 -5.50
N GLY A 225 1.33 -3.72 -6.48
CA GLY A 225 1.41 -2.54 -7.35
C GLY A 225 1.75 -1.24 -6.61
N GLY A 226 2.23 -1.33 -5.37
CA GLY A 226 2.35 -0.21 -4.46
C GLY A 226 3.63 0.59 -4.69
N ALA A 227 3.54 1.91 -4.90
CA ALA A 227 4.73 2.76 -5.00
C ALA A 227 5.24 3.17 -3.59
N ILE A 228 5.72 2.20 -2.80
CA ILE A 228 6.13 2.39 -1.40
C ILE A 228 7.16 3.51 -1.30
N THR A 229 8.22 3.50 -2.10
CA THR A 229 9.23 4.56 -2.10
C THR A 229 8.99 5.64 -3.16
N GLY A 230 7.74 5.83 -3.58
CA GLY A 230 7.36 6.79 -4.63
C GLY A 230 7.57 6.28 -6.06
N THR A 231 7.25 7.11 -7.04
CA THR A 231 7.10 6.71 -8.44
C THR A 231 7.66 7.79 -9.39
N GLU A 232 8.46 7.38 -10.38
CA GLU A 232 9.03 8.29 -11.39
C GLU A 232 7.95 8.96 -12.23
N GLY A 233 6.80 8.31 -12.34
CA GLY A 233 5.64 8.86 -12.99
C GLY A 233 5.19 10.18 -12.41
N VAL A 234 5.13 10.26 -11.10
CA VAL A 234 4.73 11.48 -10.39
C VAL A 234 5.86 12.50 -10.43
N ASP A 235 7.13 12.07 -10.41
CA ASP A 235 8.24 12.99 -10.62
C ASP A 235 8.13 13.71 -11.96
N ARG A 236 7.68 13.04 -13.02
CA ARG A 236 7.45 13.61 -14.35
C ARG A 236 6.23 14.54 -14.37
N ILE A 237 5.13 14.15 -13.72
CA ILE A 237 3.95 15.02 -13.57
C ILE A 237 4.32 16.33 -12.84
N CYS A 238 5.17 16.25 -11.82
CA CYS A 238 5.49 17.38 -10.96
C CYS A 238 6.70 18.22 -11.40
N ASN A 239 7.68 17.60 -12.06
CA ASN A 239 8.97 18.22 -12.39
C ASN A 239 9.38 18.04 -13.87
N GLY A 240 8.48 17.49 -14.69
CA GLY A 240 8.74 17.19 -16.09
C GLY A 240 8.84 18.43 -16.97
N SER A 241 9.28 18.20 -18.20
CA SER A 241 9.33 19.22 -19.25
C SER A 241 7.97 19.34 -19.97
N TRP A 242 7.83 20.32 -20.86
CA TRP A 242 6.64 20.47 -21.70
C TRP A 242 6.32 19.23 -22.58
N TYR A 243 7.30 18.35 -22.82
CA TYR A 243 7.08 17.07 -23.51
C TYR A 243 6.44 16.02 -22.60
N ASP A 244 6.79 16.03 -21.31
CA ASP A 244 6.18 15.19 -20.29
C ASP A 244 4.75 15.64 -19.98
N ASP A 245 4.42 16.93 -20.14
CA ASP A 245 3.04 17.45 -20.08
C ASP A 245 2.16 16.87 -21.19
N LEU A 246 2.70 16.66 -22.40
CA LEU A 246 1.98 16.02 -23.50
C LEU A 246 1.68 14.55 -23.17
N VAL A 247 2.64 13.83 -22.59
CA VAL A 247 2.47 12.45 -22.09
C VAL A 247 1.46 12.43 -20.93
N ASN A 248 1.57 13.32 -19.96
CA ASN A 248 0.60 13.41 -18.86
C ASN A 248 -0.82 13.68 -19.40
N SER A 249 -0.98 14.63 -20.31
CA SER A 249 -2.28 14.96 -20.92
C SER A 249 -2.89 13.84 -21.77
N LEU A 250 -2.06 12.96 -22.34
CA LEU A 250 -2.49 11.86 -23.21
C LEU A 250 -2.77 10.57 -22.43
N PHE A 251 -2.13 10.37 -21.27
CA PHE A 251 -2.08 9.05 -20.62
C PHE A 251 -2.54 9.01 -19.16
N LEU A 252 -2.44 10.12 -18.39
CA LEU A 252 -2.79 10.12 -16.96
C LEU A 252 -3.81 11.19 -16.58
N GLY A 253 -3.74 12.35 -17.22
CA GLY A 253 -4.68 13.46 -17.02
C GLY A 253 -4.66 14.05 -15.62
N ARG A 254 -3.55 13.94 -14.88
CA ARG A 254 -3.48 14.31 -13.46
C ARG A 254 -2.69 15.57 -13.18
N GLU A 255 -3.10 16.31 -12.17
CA GLU A 255 -2.36 17.47 -11.66
C GLU A 255 -1.35 17.03 -10.59
N CYS A 256 -0.21 17.74 -10.51
CA CYS A 256 0.83 17.42 -9.52
C CYS A 256 0.32 17.52 -8.08
N SER A 257 -0.56 18.47 -7.76
CA SER A 257 -1.09 18.65 -6.40
C SER A 257 -1.77 17.40 -5.85
N ALA A 258 -2.48 16.67 -6.71
CA ALA A 258 -3.18 15.42 -6.38
C ALA A 258 -2.25 14.24 -6.05
N VAL A 259 -1.11 14.13 -6.73
CA VAL A 259 -0.27 12.93 -6.68
C VAL A 259 1.12 13.15 -6.10
N ARG A 260 1.54 14.40 -5.83
CA ARG A 260 2.89 14.79 -5.42
C ARG A 260 3.49 14.02 -4.25
N TYR A 261 2.67 13.48 -3.35
CA TYR A 261 3.14 12.72 -2.20
C TYR A 261 3.67 11.33 -2.57
N MET A 262 3.42 10.90 -3.80
CA MET A 262 3.99 9.67 -4.37
C MET A 262 5.28 9.96 -5.16
N GLN A 263 5.87 11.17 -5.08
CA GLN A 263 7.17 11.43 -5.69
C GLN A 263 8.28 10.59 -5.04
N THR A 264 9.31 10.28 -5.82
CA THR A 264 10.52 9.61 -5.31
C THR A 264 11.46 10.54 -4.54
N ASN A 265 11.12 11.84 -4.48
CA ASN A 265 11.83 12.83 -3.69
C ASN A 265 11.73 12.46 -2.20
N ASP A 266 12.86 12.50 -1.49
CA ASP A 266 12.91 12.18 -0.06
C ASP A 266 11.96 13.02 0.78
N VAL A 267 11.66 14.26 0.37
CA VAL A 267 10.68 15.11 1.04
C VAL A 267 9.30 14.45 1.15
N TYR A 268 8.93 13.63 0.17
CA TYR A 268 7.62 12.98 0.07
C TYR A 268 7.67 11.46 0.24
N THR A 269 8.82 10.83 0.19
CA THR A 269 8.94 9.37 0.24
C THR A 269 8.56 8.81 1.62
N VAL A 270 7.66 7.81 1.68
CA VAL A 270 7.15 7.21 2.94
C VAL A 270 8.25 6.76 3.89
N ARG A 271 9.38 6.29 3.35
CA ARG A 271 10.52 5.79 4.15
C ARG A 271 11.07 6.81 5.13
N ASN A 272 10.97 8.11 4.83
CA ASN A 272 11.44 9.19 5.70
C ASN A 272 10.45 9.48 6.83
N TYR A 273 9.30 8.81 6.81
CA TYR A 273 8.22 8.96 7.77
C TYR A 273 7.85 7.69 8.51
N VAL A 274 8.64 6.62 8.40
CA VAL A 274 8.40 5.35 9.10
C VAL A 274 9.49 5.05 10.11
N GLY A 275 9.15 4.29 11.14
CA GLY A 275 10.11 3.70 12.06
C GLY A 275 11.00 2.65 11.40
N THR A 276 12.02 2.21 12.13
CA THR A 276 12.97 1.17 11.67
C THR A 276 12.37 -0.23 11.68
N ASN A 277 11.24 -0.42 12.37
CA ASN A 277 10.53 -1.69 12.48
C ASN A 277 9.03 -1.48 12.22
N LEU A 278 8.42 -2.44 11.52
CA LEU A 278 6.99 -2.42 11.18
C LEU A 278 6.18 -3.14 12.25
N GLY A 279 4.93 -2.72 12.51
CA GLY A 279 4.01 -3.34 13.47
C GLY A 279 3.58 -4.76 13.05
N ALA A 280 3.45 -4.99 11.74
CA ALA A 280 3.18 -6.28 11.12
C ALA A 280 4.21 -6.56 10.01
N PRO A 281 4.46 -7.83 9.64
CA PRO A 281 5.31 -8.12 8.50
C PRO A 281 4.63 -7.66 7.21
N VAL A 282 5.39 -7.01 6.32
CA VAL A 282 4.90 -6.54 5.02
C VAL A 282 5.52 -7.39 3.91
N TYR A 283 4.67 -7.97 3.07
CA TYR A 283 5.04 -8.76 1.92
C TYR A 283 4.68 -8.01 0.64
N THR A 284 5.69 -7.70 -0.17
CA THR A 284 5.51 -6.91 -1.38
C THR A 284 5.44 -7.81 -2.61
N ILE A 285 4.34 -7.74 -3.34
CA ILE A 285 4.15 -8.32 -4.66
C ILE A 285 4.40 -7.22 -5.68
N GLY A 286 5.47 -7.39 -6.47
CA GLY A 286 5.82 -6.51 -7.57
C GLY A 286 5.92 -7.27 -8.88
N GLY A 287 6.28 -6.59 -9.95
CA GLY A 287 6.44 -7.16 -11.28
C GLY A 287 5.42 -6.57 -12.24
N TYR A 288 5.92 -6.05 -13.36
CA TYR A 288 5.12 -5.36 -14.35
C TYR A 288 5.43 -5.84 -15.75
N ALA A 289 4.38 -5.91 -16.58
CA ALA A 289 4.50 -6.03 -18.04
C ALA A 289 4.29 -4.67 -18.73
N GLY A 290 3.31 -3.89 -18.25
CA GLY A 290 2.96 -2.57 -18.79
C GLY A 290 1.75 -1.94 -18.08
N PHE A 291 1.18 -0.86 -18.65
CA PHE A 291 -0.16 -0.36 -18.28
C PHE A 291 -1.20 -0.76 -19.36
N PRO A 292 -2.44 -1.15 -19.02
CA PRO A 292 -3.44 -1.55 -20.00
C PRO A 292 -3.71 -0.44 -21.00
N GLY A 293 -3.65 -0.75 -22.31
CA GLY A 293 -3.91 0.21 -23.38
C GLY A 293 -2.75 1.15 -23.73
N VAL A 294 -1.59 1.03 -23.07
CA VAL A 294 -0.42 1.92 -23.27
C VAL A 294 0.85 1.17 -23.73
N GLU A 295 0.82 -0.18 -23.76
CA GLU A 295 1.97 -1.07 -24.01
C GLU A 295 2.78 -0.80 -25.30
N SER A 296 2.28 0.04 -26.22
CA SER A 296 2.95 0.38 -27.48
C SER A 296 3.47 1.83 -27.61
N ALA A 297 3.09 2.75 -26.72
CA ALA A 297 3.45 4.18 -26.88
C ALA A 297 4.53 4.64 -25.90
N THR A 298 4.49 4.18 -24.64
CA THR A 298 5.46 4.52 -23.60
C THR A 298 6.73 3.68 -23.71
N SER A 299 6.62 2.38 -23.99
CA SER A 299 7.75 1.47 -24.31
C SER A 299 8.59 1.86 -25.54
N MET A 300 8.06 2.71 -26.43
CA MET A 300 8.80 3.27 -27.59
C MET A 300 9.52 4.59 -27.28
N LEU A 301 9.12 5.31 -26.24
CA LEU A 301 9.70 6.60 -25.82
C LEU A 301 10.61 6.47 -24.59
N LEU A 302 10.36 5.44 -23.79
CA LEU A 302 11.15 4.98 -22.68
C LEU A 302 11.91 3.76 -23.20
N ASN A 303 13.24 3.77 -23.18
CA ASN A 303 13.96 2.53 -23.49
C ASN A 303 13.74 1.55 -22.32
N GLY A 304 12.70 0.70 -22.36
CA GLY A 304 12.31 -0.22 -21.28
C GLY A 304 10.84 -0.69 -21.39
N GLU A 305 10.40 -1.51 -20.44
CA GLU A 305 8.96 -1.82 -20.25
C GLU A 305 8.22 -0.53 -19.81
N ASP A 306 6.88 -0.50 -19.63
CA ASP A 306 6.22 0.72 -19.10
C ASP A 306 6.53 0.98 -17.60
N ASP A 307 7.54 0.30 -17.06
CA ASP A 307 8.06 0.32 -15.70
C ASP A 307 8.73 1.66 -15.32
N GLY A 308 9.00 2.53 -16.30
CA GLY A 308 9.52 3.89 -16.12
C GLY A 308 8.59 4.88 -15.44
N TYR A 309 7.34 4.47 -15.22
CA TYR A 309 6.40 5.20 -14.38
C TYR A 309 6.50 4.71 -12.93
N ILE A 310 6.23 3.43 -12.63
CA ILE A 310 6.26 2.86 -11.27
C ILE A 310 7.45 1.90 -11.10
N ASN A 311 8.59 2.44 -10.63
CA ASN A 311 9.83 1.68 -10.48
C ASN A 311 9.67 0.41 -9.63
N LEU A 312 10.06 -0.76 -10.16
CA LEU A 312 10.00 -2.06 -9.45
C LEU A 312 10.72 -2.02 -8.09
N ALA A 313 11.85 -1.31 -8.00
CA ALA A 313 12.57 -1.13 -6.74
C ALA A 313 11.73 -0.44 -5.65
N SER A 314 10.83 0.45 -6.06
CA SER A 314 9.89 1.10 -5.16
C SER A 314 8.83 0.14 -4.64
N GLN A 315 8.29 -0.69 -5.51
CA GLN A 315 7.29 -1.70 -5.13
C GLN A 315 7.84 -2.75 -4.18
N MET A 316 9.11 -3.10 -4.37
CA MET A 316 9.80 -4.13 -3.60
C MET A 316 10.48 -3.59 -2.33
N ASN A 317 10.15 -2.35 -1.93
CA ASN A 317 10.72 -1.64 -0.79
C ASN A 317 12.26 -1.76 -0.71
N CYS A 318 12.95 -1.60 -1.84
CA CYS A 318 14.39 -1.75 -1.87
C CYS A 318 15.08 -0.59 -1.15
N SER A 319 16.15 -0.88 -0.41
CA SER A 319 17.01 0.16 0.14
C SER A 319 17.70 0.96 -0.98
N GLY A 320 18.00 2.22 -0.71
CA GLY A 320 18.66 3.10 -1.68
C GLY A 320 17.69 3.88 -2.56
N SER A 321 18.11 4.29 -3.76
CA SER A 321 17.29 5.20 -4.57
C SER A 321 16.03 4.55 -5.11
N ALA A 322 14.92 5.27 -5.04
CA ALA A 322 13.66 4.89 -5.65
C ALA A 322 13.70 4.97 -7.19
N LYS A 323 14.70 5.64 -7.79
CA LYS A 323 14.85 5.92 -9.25
C LYS A 323 15.64 4.89 -10.05
N ARG A 324 15.53 3.60 -9.74
CA ARG A 324 16.39 2.59 -10.37
C ARG A 324 15.94 2.21 -11.77
N ASN A 325 16.93 2.04 -12.65
CA ASN A 325 16.78 1.85 -14.09
C ASN A 325 16.04 0.55 -14.44
N LEU A 326 15.33 0.62 -15.56
CA LEU A 326 14.15 -0.14 -16.00
C LEU A 326 14.44 -1.44 -16.75
N TRP A 327 15.65 -1.97 -16.56
CA TRP A 327 16.12 -3.13 -17.34
C TRP A 327 16.04 -4.41 -16.51
N SER A 328 14.86 -4.69 -15.97
CA SER A 328 14.41 -5.98 -15.42
C SER A 328 15.24 -6.67 -14.31
N ASN A 329 14.53 -7.31 -13.39
CA ASN A 329 15.05 -8.25 -12.38
C ASN A 329 15.96 -7.72 -11.27
N LEU A 330 15.72 -6.50 -10.77
CA LEU A 330 16.37 -5.99 -9.56
C LEU A 330 17.91 -5.93 -9.68
N LYS A 331 18.46 -5.96 -10.89
CA LYS A 331 19.89 -6.17 -11.20
C LYS A 331 20.52 -4.93 -11.85
N GLU A 332 21.58 -4.40 -11.25
CA GLU A 332 22.34 -3.24 -11.77
C GLU A 332 23.59 -3.67 -12.54
N TYR A 333 23.83 -3.22 -13.78
CA TYR A 333 25.02 -3.62 -14.57
C TYR A 333 26.18 -2.63 -14.39
N GLU A 334 27.43 -3.07 -14.54
CA GLU A 334 28.52 -2.11 -14.77
C GLU A 334 28.36 -1.47 -16.16
N THR A 335 28.83 -0.24 -16.35
CA THR A 335 28.81 0.40 -17.68
C THR A 335 30.23 0.76 -18.13
N LEU A 336 30.57 0.40 -19.38
CA LEU A 336 31.78 0.85 -20.07
C LEU A 336 31.35 1.66 -21.29
N PHE A 337 31.72 2.93 -21.34
CA PHE A 337 31.32 3.86 -22.42
C PHE A 337 29.81 3.96 -22.65
N GLY A 338 29.00 3.86 -21.58
CA GLY A 338 27.54 3.88 -21.66
C GLY A 338 26.91 2.56 -22.11
N VAL A 339 27.71 1.50 -22.30
CA VAL A 339 27.24 0.14 -22.60
C VAL A 339 27.30 -0.71 -21.34
N ALA A 340 26.17 -1.27 -20.93
CA ALA A 340 26.07 -2.19 -19.80
C ALA A 340 26.88 -3.49 -20.07
N TYR A 341 27.75 -3.89 -19.15
CA TYR A 341 28.54 -5.14 -19.18
C TYR A 341 28.78 -5.65 -17.75
N GLY A 342 29.11 -6.93 -17.58
CA GLY A 342 29.37 -7.53 -16.27
C GLY A 342 28.15 -8.18 -15.60
N SER A 343 28.37 -8.70 -14.39
CA SER A 343 27.35 -9.34 -13.55
C SER A 343 26.67 -8.29 -12.66
N ALA A 344 25.38 -8.48 -12.39
CA ALA A 344 24.58 -7.51 -11.67
C ALA A 344 25.09 -7.17 -10.26
N VAL A 345 25.00 -5.91 -9.82
CA VAL A 345 25.59 -5.37 -8.58
C VAL A 345 24.54 -4.99 -7.53
N PHE A 346 23.26 -5.20 -7.79
CA PHE A 346 22.26 -5.17 -6.73
C PHE A 346 21.33 -6.36 -6.87
N SER A 347 21.00 -6.95 -5.72
CA SER A 347 19.88 -7.86 -5.51
C SER A 347 19.00 -7.15 -4.49
N CYS A 348 17.72 -6.93 -4.77
CA CYS A 348 16.77 -6.57 -3.72
C CYS A 348 16.31 -7.85 -3.02
N ASP A 349 17.27 -8.56 -2.44
CA ASP A 349 17.02 -9.64 -1.49
C ASP A 349 16.50 -9.06 -0.16
N ASN A 350 16.15 -9.92 0.79
CA ASN A 350 15.64 -9.48 2.09
C ASN A 350 16.69 -8.67 2.89
N ASP A 351 17.98 -8.88 2.65
CA ASP A 351 19.07 -8.14 3.30
C ASP A 351 19.22 -6.71 2.75
N SER A 352 18.69 -6.44 1.56
CA SER A 352 18.80 -5.15 0.87
C SER A 352 17.50 -4.33 0.91
N LYS A 353 16.61 -4.60 1.88
CA LYS A 353 15.32 -3.91 2.08
C LYS A 353 15.43 -2.59 2.84
N GLY A 354 14.52 -1.66 2.54
CA GLY A 354 14.45 -0.34 3.15
C GLY A 354 13.92 -0.32 4.60
N THR A 355 13.22 -1.37 5.03
CA THR A 355 12.64 -1.45 6.39
C THR A 355 12.66 -2.88 6.92
N ALA A 356 12.97 -3.07 8.20
CA ALA A 356 12.90 -4.38 8.82
C ALA A 356 11.47 -4.95 8.81
N ARG A 357 11.34 -6.28 8.74
CA ARG A 357 10.07 -7.01 8.57
C ARG A 357 9.35 -6.72 7.24
N SER A 358 10.08 -6.26 6.22
CA SER A 358 9.60 -6.28 4.84
C SER A 358 10.22 -7.42 4.05
N TYR A 359 9.42 -8.07 3.22
CA TYR A 359 9.78 -9.28 2.48
C TYR A 359 9.26 -9.17 1.05
N ASN A 360 10.02 -9.68 0.09
CA ASN A 360 9.57 -9.75 -1.30
C ASN A 360 8.86 -11.08 -1.56
N LEU A 361 7.70 -11.00 -2.21
CA LEU A 361 7.05 -12.14 -2.86
C LEU A 361 7.42 -12.19 -4.34
N ALA A 362 7.32 -13.37 -4.94
CA ALA A 362 7.64 -13.61 -6.35
C ALA A 362 7.14 -12.48 -7.27
N SER A 363 7.99 -12.05 -8.20
CA SER A 363 7.62 -11.03 -9.19
C SER A 363 6.56 -11.61 -10.11
N ILE A 364 5.43 -10.95 -10.26
CA ILE A 364 4.34 -11.38 -11.15
C ILE A 364 4.38 -10.51 -12.40
N TYR A 365 4.46 -11.09 -13.59
CA TYR A 365 4.44 -10.34 -14.84
C TYR A 365 2.99 -10.04 -15.26
N THR A 366 2.42 -8.96 -14.74
CA THR A 366 1.08 -8.42 -15.05
C THR A 366 1.12 -6.90 -15.10
N ASP A 367 0.10 -6.24 -15.65
CA ASP A 367 -0.08 -4.79 -15.48
C ASP A 367 -0.63 -4.41 -14.09
N HIS A 368 -0.68 -3.09 -13.81
CA HIS A 368 -1.08 -2.52 -12.51
C HIS A 368 -2.46 -2.96 -12.08
N ASP A 369 -3.42 -2.76 -12.98
CA ASP A 369 -4.82 -2.94 -12.64
C ASP A 369 -5.23 -4.41 -12.72
N ALA A 370 -4.51 -5.26 -13.47
CA ALA A 370 -4.67 -6.72 -13.40
C ALA A 370 -4.30 -7.28 -12.04
N GLN A 371 -3.31 -6.71 -11.33
CA GLN A 371 -3.00 -7.17 -9.98
C GLN A 371 -4.17 -6.97 -9.03
N ARG A 372 -4.91 -5.87 -9.19
CA ARG A 372 -6.14 -5.58 -8.43
C ARG A 372 -7.36 -6.31 -8.96
N ASN A 373 -7.56 -6.46 -10.26
CA ASN A 373 -8.79 -7.07 -10.80
C ASN A 373 -8.77 -8.60 -10.69
N GLY A 374 -7.66 -9.19 -10.24
CA GLY A 374 -7.42 -10.62 -10.40
C GLY A 374 -7.29 -11.01 -11.88
N GLY A 375 -6.74 -10.09 -12.70
CA GLY A 375 -6.71 -10.06 -14.16
C GLY A 375 -6.11 -11.31 -14.80
N ILE A 376 -4.85 -11.28 -15.27
CA ILE A 376 -4.26 -12.46 -15.91
C ILE A 376 -4.31 -13.63 -14.92
N PHE A 377 -5.05 -14.68 -15.25
CA PHE A 377 -5.30 -15.80 -14.35
C PHE A 377 -4.07 -16.68 -14.11
N SER A 378 -3.02 -16.59 -14.93
CA SER A 378 -1.78 -17.34 -14.72
C SER A 378 -0.57 -16.60 -15.29
N PRO A 379 -0.23 -15.41 -14.78
CA PRO A 379 0.98 -14.69 -15.15
C PRO A 379 2.25 -15.51 -14.95
N ALA A 380 3.23 -15.19 -15.80
CA ALA A 380 4.60 -15.61 -15.57
C ALA A 380 5.09 -15.02 -14.24
N TYR A 381 5.94 -15.76 -13.54
CA TYR A 381 6.51 -15.30 -12.29
C TYR A 381 7.96 -15.75 -12.14
N ASP A 382 8.71 -14.92 -11.42
CA ASP A 382 10.06 -15.25 -11.00
C ASP A 382 10.09 -15.36 -9.47
N SER A 383 10.48 -16.54 -8.99
CA SER A 383 10.72 -16.76 -7.55
C SER A 383 11.84 -15.85 -7.06
N ILE A 384 11.67 -15.26 -5.88
CA ILE A 384 12.69 -14.42 -5.27
C ILE A 384 13.40 -15.24 -4.19
N PRO A 385 14.76 -15.27 -4.16
CA PRO A 385 15.50 -15.94 -3.10
C PRO A 385 15.05 -15.49 -1.71
N ASP A 386 14.79 -16.45 -0.83
CA ASP A 386 14.31 -16.25 0.56
C ASP A 386 12.97 -15.50 0.70
N GLY A 387 12.22 -15.32 -0.39
CA GLY A 387 10.82 -14.88 -0.36
C GLY A 387 9.89 -16.02 0.07
N LEU A 388 8.74 -15.67 0.65
CA LEU A 388 7.68 -16.63 0.97
C LEU A 388 7.15 -17.20 -0.35
N ASP A 389 7.37 -18.50 -0.60
CA ASP A 389 6.88 -19.19 -1.81
C ASP A 389 5.42 -19.56 -1.60
N CYS A 390 4.51 -18.67 -1.99
CA CYS A 390 3.06 -18.88 -1.96
C CYS A 390 2.55 -19.88 -3.02
N GLY A 391 3.42 -20.75 -3.54
CA GLY A 391 3.09 -21.73 -4.56
C GLY A 391 2.72 -21.12 -5.92
N SER A 392 2.09 -21.94 -6.77
CA SER A 392 1.63 -21.54 -8.12
C SER A 392 0.29 -20.79 -8.10
N GLY A 393 0.08 -19.93 -7.09
CA GLY A 393 -1.08 -19.05 -7.05
C GLY A 393 -1.21 -18.31 -8.37
N LYS A 394 -2.42 -18.31 -8.90
CA LYS A 394 -2.76 -17.91 -10.26
C LYS A 394 -2.35 -16.46 -10.54
N ASN A 395 -2.94 -15.52 -9.83
CA ASN A 395 -2.66 -14.08 -9.83
C ASN A 395 -2.35 -13.58 -8.40
N SER A 396 -2.27 -12.26 -8.18
CA SER A 396 -2.01 -11.69 -6.85
C SER A 396 -2.97 -12.21 -5.77
N ALA A 397 -4.29 -12.19 -6.03
CA ALA A 397 -5.30 -12.69 -5.09
C ALA A 397 -5.11 -14.17 -4.75
N GLY A 398 -4.98 -15.02 -5.78
CA GLY A 398 -4.79 -16.45 -5.60
C GLY A 398 -3.47 -16.82 -4.92
N ARG A 399 -2.42 -16.00 -5.09
CA ARG A 399 -1.15 -16.18 -4.35
C ARG A 399 -1.28 -15.79 -2.90
N ILE A 400 -1.96 -14.68 -2.60
CA ILE A 400 -2.23 -14.28 -1.22
C ILE A 400 -3.02 -15.39 -0.53
N SER A 401 -4.11 -15.85 -1.15
CA SER A 401 -4.93 -16.96 -0.65
C SER A 401 -4.10 -18.21 -0.37
N ALA A 402 -3.28 -18.65 -1.33
CA ALA A 402 -2.40 -19.81 -1.16
C ALA A 402 -1.36 -19.66 -0.03
N CYS A 403 -1.05 -18.43 0.38
CA CYS A 403 -0.09 -18.13 1.44
C CYS A 403 -0.71 -18.02 2.84
N THR A 404 -2.03 -17.83 2.91
CA THR A 404 -2.76 -17.65 4.15
C THR A 404 -3.52 -18.91 4.59
N ASN A 405 -3.51 -19.97 3.78
CA ASN A 405 -4.18 -21.25 4.02
C ASN A 405 -3.26 -22.37 4.51
#